data_AF-A0A2E5VBA4-F1
#
_entry.id   AF-A0A2E5VBA4-F1
#
_cell.length_a   1.000
_cell.length_b   1.000
_cell.length_c   1.000
_cell.angle_alpha   90.00
_cell.angle_beta   90.00
_cell.angle_gamma   90.00
#
_symmetry.space_group_name_H-M   'P 1'
#
loop_
_entity.id
_entity.type
_entity.pdbx_description
1 polymer ?
#
loop_
_entity_poly.entity_id
_entity_poly.type
_entity_poly.pdbx_seq_one_letter_code
_entity_poly.pdbx_strand_id
1 'polypeptide(L)' 'MVDNKNLDIPNERAQHLLKVLIDKYIKSGHPVSSQMLSRHSGLDVSSATIRSVMADLEDLGF' A
#
# COMPACT_ATOMS: atom_id res chain seq x y z
N MET A 1 3.33 -1.94 -31.78
CA MET A 1 2.71 -0.87 -30.96
C MET A 1 3.43 -0.93 -29.64
N VAL A 2 4.24 0.06 -29.30
CA VAL A 2 4.92 0.08 -27.99
C VAL A 2 3.82 0.12 -26.93
N ASP A 3 3.79 -0.88 -26.04
CA ASP A 3 2.94 -0.87 -24.87
C ASP A 3 3.33 0.38 -24.07
N ASN A 4 2.49 1.41 -24.19
CA ASN A 4 2.55 2.58 -23.35
C ASN A 4 2.23 2.03 -21.96
N LYS A 5 3.25 1.60 -21.21
CA LYS A 5 3.17 1.45 -19.76
C LYS A 5 2.78 2.85 -19.29
N ASN A 6 1.48 3.10 -19.19
CA ASN A 6 0.97 4.12 -18.29
C ASN A 6 1.77 3.88 -17.04
N LEU A 7 2.65 4.81 -16.67
CA LEU A 7 3.47 4.64 -15.48
C LEU A 7 2.44 4.56 -14.38
N ASP A 8 2.16 3.35 -13.93
CA ASP A 8 0.97 3.05 -13.15
C ASP A 8 1.38 3.41 -11.71
N ILE A 9 1.54 4.72 -11.54
CA ILE A 9 2.08 5.36 -10.35
C ILE A 9 0.97 5.23 -9.32
N PRO A 10 1.24 4.61 -8.16
CA PRO A 10 0.25 4.53 -7.11
C PRO A 10 -0.21 5.93 -6.74
N ASN A 11 -1.53 6.11 -6.55
CA ASN A 11 -2.07 7.38 -6.09
C ASN A 11 -1.48 7.79 -4.72
N GLU A 12 -1.64 9.05 -4.32
CA GLU A 12 -1.07 9.56 -3.06
C GLU A 12 -1.43 8.71 -1.84
N ARG A 13 -2.64 8.16 -1.82
CA ARG A 13 -3.11 7.29 -0.74
C ARG A 13 -2.34 5.96 -0.71
N ALA A 14 -2.15 5.33 -1.86
CA ALA A 14 -1.39 4.10 -1.99
C ALA A 14 0.09 4.32 -1.64
N GLN A 15 0.68 5.42 -2.09
CA GLN A 15 2.04 5.82 -1.69
C GLN A 15 2.15 6.04 -0.18
N HIS A 16 1.15 6.67 0.43
CA HIS A 16 1.09 6.86 1.88
C HIS A 16 1.00 5.52 2.62
N LEU A 17 0.12 4.62 2.17
CA LEU A 17 0.02 3.27 2.74
C LEU A 17 1.32 2.49 2.62
N LEU A 18 1.97 2.52 1.44
CA LEU A 18 3.24 1.87 1.20
C LEU A 18 4.32 2.41 2.15
N LYS A 19 4.40 3.73 2.33
CA LYS A 19 5.34 4.36 3.26
C LYS A 19 5.12 3.90 4.71
N VAL A 20 3.88 3.87 5.18
CA VAL A 20 3.54 3.42 6.53
C VAL A 20 3.84 1.93 6.71
N LEU A 21 3.55 1.10 5.70
CA LEU A 21 3.86 -0.32 5.70
C LEU A 21 5.37 -0.56 5.81
N ILE A 22 6.17 0.10 4.97
CA ILE A 22 7.64 -0.02 4.98
C ILE A 22 8.21 0.43 6.32
N ASP A 23 7.80 1.59 6.83
CA ASP A 23 8.28 2.14 8.10
C ASP A 23 8.00 1.17 9.27
N LYS A 24 6.79 0.60 9.31
CA LYS A 24 6.42 -0.39 10.35
C LYS A 24 7.13 -1.70 10.18
N TYR A 25 7.33 -2.18 8.95
CA TYR A 25 8.06 -3.41 8.69
C TYR A 25 9.52 -3.26 9.15
N ILE A 26 10.19 -2.15 8.80
CA ILE A 26 11.57 -1.88 9.21
C ILE A 26 11.68 -1.76 10.74
N LYS A 27 10.75 -1.05 11.38
CA LYS A 27 10.78 -0.86 12.85
C LYS A 27 10.49 -2.12 13.64
N SER A 28 9.56 -2.96 13.16
CA SER A 28 9.12 -4.16 13.89
C SER A 28 9.85 -5.44 13.48
N GLY A 29 10.32 -5.54 12.24
CA GLY A 29 10.83 -6.78 11.64
C GLY A 29 9.76 -7.83 11.35
N HIS A 30 8.47 -7.50 11.53
CA HIS A 30 7.36 -8.43 11.40
C HIS A 30 6.42 -8.03 10.24
N PRO A 31 5.75 -8.99 9.61
CA PRO A 31 4.73 -8.71 8.60
C PRO A 31 3.63 -7.77 9.12
N VAL A 32 3.22 -6.83 8.27
CA VAL A 32 2.24 -5.79 8.60
C VAL A 32 0.87 -6.16 8.04
N SER A 33 -0.16 -6.24 8.90
CA SER A 33 -1.52 -6.59 8.46
C SER A 33 -2.34 -5.37 8.05
N SER A 34 -3.31 -5.56 7.14
CA SER A 34 -4.24 -4.52 6.69
C SER A 34 -5.05 -3.91 7.85
N GLN A 35 -5.38 -4.72 8.86
CA GLN A 35 -6.07 -4.27 10.06
C GLN A 35 -5.22 -3.31 10.88
N MET A 36 -3.92 -3.60 10.98
CA MET A 36 -2.99 -2.75 11.70
C MET A 36 -2.74 -1.44 10.94
N LEU A 37 -2.65 -1.48 9.61
CA LEU A 37 -2.57 -0.29 8.77
C LEU A 37 -3.83 0.56 8.86
N SER A 38 -5.03 -0.02 8.86
CA SER A 38 -6.29 0.72 8.98
C SER A 38 -6.33 1.54 10.28
N ARG A 39 -5.75 1.03 11.37
CA ARG A 39 -5.69 1.73 12.66
C ARG A 39 -4.56 2.75 12.79
N HIS A 40 -3.47 2.59 12.06
CA HIS A 40 -2.23 3.37 12.27
C HIS A 40 -1.79 4.21 11.08
N SER A 41 -2.42 4.06 9.90
CA SER A 41 -2.10 4.85 8.72
C SER A 41 -2.67 6.28 8.79
N GLY A 42 -3.56 6.59 9.74
CA GLY A 42 -4.23 7.89 9.80
C GLY A 42 -5.16 8.14 8.60
N LEU A 43 -5.40 7.12 7.78
CA LEU A 43 -6.34 7.15 6.68
C LEU A 43 -7.69 6.64 7.16
N ASP A 44 -8.77 7.35 6.83
CA ASP A 44 -10.14 6.91 7.11
C ASP A 44 -10.58 5.87 6.08
N VAL A 45 -9.95 4.69 6.13
CA VAL A 45 -10.18 3.58 5.20
C VAL A 45 -10.26 2.26 5.94
N SER A 46 -11.16 1.40 5.44
CA SER A 46 -11.36 0.07 6.00
C SER A 46 -10.18 -0.86 5.70
N SER A 47 -10.04 -1.90 6.52
CA SER A 47 -9.10 -2.99 6.27
C SER A 47 -9.29 -3.65 4.90
N ALA A 48 -10.54 -3.74 4.41
CA ALA A 48 -10.84 -4.29 3.08
C ALA A 48 -10.32 -3.38 1.96
N THR A 49 -10.49 -2.06 2.10
CA THR A 49 -9.94 -1.07 1.16
C THR A 49 -8.42 -1.15 1.10
N ILE A 50 -7.75 -1.29 2.25
CA ILE A 50 -6.29 -1.44 2.30
C ILE A 50 -5.84 -2.71 1.58
N ARG A 51 -6.54 -3.84 1.74
CA ARG A 51 -6.19 -5.06 1.01
C ARG A 51 -6.29 -4.88 -0.51
N SER A 52 -7.33 -4.19 -0.98
CA SER A 52 -7.45 -3.85 -2.41
C SER A 52 -6.26 -3.03 -2.87
N VAL A 53 -5.92 -1.96 -2.14
CA VAL A 53 -4.78 -1.10 -2.49
C VAL A 53 -3.45 -1.86 -2.41
N MET A 54 -3.28 -2.79 -1.47
CA MET A 54 -2.09 -3.63 -1.39
C MET A 54 -1.99 -4.61 -2.56
N ALA A 55 -3.11 -5.19 -3.01
CA ALA A 55 -3.15 -6.03 -4.20
C ALA A 55 -2.79 -5.21 -5.45
N ASP A 56 -3.35 -4.00 -5.57
CA ASP A 56 -2.98 -3.08 -6.66
C ASP A 56 -1.47 -2.77 -6.62
N LEU A 57 -0.90 -2.49 -5.44
CA LEU A 57 0.55 -2.26 -5.28
C LEU A 57 1.40 -3.48 -5.68
N GLU A 58 0.94 -4.69 -5.37
CA GLU A 58 1.62 -5.95 -5.73
C GLU A 58 1.58 -6.19 -7.25
N ASP A 59 0.42 -5.96 -7.89
CA ASP A 59 0.25 -6.06 -9.35
C ASP A 59 1.14 -5.06 -10.10
N LEU A 60 1.40 -3.91 -9.49
CA LEU A 60 2.32 -2.88 -9.98
C LEU A 60 3.81 -3.25 -9.78
N GLY A 61 4.10 -4.29 -8.99
CA GLY A 61 5.45 -4.77 -8.72
C GLY A 61 6.20 -4.02 -7.61
N PHE A 62 5.47 -3.39 -6.67
CA PHE A 62 6.05 -2.79 -5.46
C PHE A 62 6.32 -3.79 -4.35
#